data_AF-Q59UQ1-F1
#
_entry.id   AF-Q59UQ1-F1
#
_cell.length_a   1.000
_cell.length_b   1.000
_cell.length_c   1.000
_cell.angle_alpha   90.00
_cell.angle_beta   90.00
_cell.angle_gamma   90.00
#
_symmetry.space_group_name_H-M   'P 1'
#
loop_
_entity.id
_entity.type
_entity.pdbx_description
1 polymer ?
#
loop_
_entity_poly.entity_id
_entity_poly.type
_entity_poly.pdbx_seq_one_letter_code
_entity_poly.pdbx_strand_id
1 'polypeptide(L)'
;MSLQMSLVFCTLIGQMITLLVLVLPLPYVVRQKIVDLTFVLQKSQNFRVGIVFSIILMSLQLLDCIQRLNKYADAETNPHFPGIDYDRLASKFYSQRNLYLSGAVLYLQVAIGTVVTIVRKMVLKEKLYREANIKPATDDEATEIEKLKHLIELKQQDIDTFKKQVQGLQKAYNSLTPEEKKNKNE
;
A
#
# COMPACT_ATOMS: atom_id res chain seq x y z
N MET A 1 -25.83 -6.80 -31.17
CA MET A 1 -24.45 -6.66 -30.62
C MET A 1 -23.85 -8.03 -30.52
N SER A 2 -22.58 -8.23 -30.88
CA SER A 2 -21.94 -9.54 -30.69
C SER A 2 -21.88 -9.89 -29.20
N LEU A 3 -22.02 -11.17 -28.87
CA LEU A 3 -21.96 -11.69 -27.49
C LEU A 3 -20.68 -11.20 -26.78
N GLN A 4 -19.57 -11.15 -27.52
CA GLN A 4 -18.29 -10.61 -27.06
C GLN A 4 -18.40 -9.18 -26.53
N MET A 5 -19.03 -8.26 -27.28
CA MET A 5 -19.15 -6.86 -26.85
C MET A 5 -20.07 -6.70 -25.64
N SER A 6 -21.08 -7.55 -25.50
CA SER A 6 -21.92 -7.58 -24.29
C SER A 6 -21.10 -7.98 -23.06
N LEU A 7 -20.23 -8.99 -23.17
CA LEU A 7 -19.35 -9.41 -22.08
C LEU A 7 -18.36 -8.31 -21.68
N VAL A 8 -17.75 -7.64 -22.65
CA VAL A 8 -16.86 -6.49 -22.40
C VAL A 8 -17.62 -5.39 -21.65
N PHE A 9 -18.83 -5.07 -22.10
CA PHE A 9 -19.66 -4.04 -21.49
C PHE A 9 -20.08 -4.38 -20.05
N CYS A 10 -20.52 -5.61 -19.79
CA CYS A 10 -20.83 -6.07 -18.43
C CYS A 10 -19.60 -6.01 -17.52
N THR A 11 -18.43 -6.41 -18.03
CA THR A 11 -17.16 -6.34 -17.29
C THR A 11 -16.82 -4.88 -16.94
N LEU A 12 -17.00 -3.96 -17.89
CA LEU A 12 -16.78 -2.53 -17.68
C LEU A 12 -17.67 -1.98 -16.56
N ILE A 13 -18.98 -2.24 -16.62
CA ILE A 13 -19.92 -1.77 -15.60
C ILE A 13 -19.54 -2.34 -14.23
N GLY A 14 -19.23 -3.65 -14.16
CA GLY A 14 -18.80 -4.29 -12.92
C GLY A 14 -17.54 -3.64 -12.34
N GLN A 15 -16.55 -3.34 -13.19
CA GLN A 15 -15.34 -2.64 -12.77
C GLN A 15 -15.61 -1.20 -12.31
N MET A 16 -16.46 -0.45 -13.01
CA MET A 16 -16.83 0.91 -12.62
C MET A 16 -17.52 0.94 -11.24
N ILE A 17 -18.46 0.03 -11.00
CA ILE A 17 -19.12 -0.10 -9.70
C ILE A 17 -18.10 -0.47 -8.62
N THR A 18 -17.23 -1.44 -8.91
CA THR A 18 -16.17 -1.86 -7.98
C THR A 18 -15.24 -0.70 -7.62
N LEU A 19 -14.78 0.06 -8.61
CA LEU A 19 -13.92 1.22 -8.41
C LEU A 19 -14.63 2.31 -7.59
N LEU A 20 -15.90 2.60 -7.91
CA LEU A 20 -16.70 3.60 -7.19
C LEU A 20 -16.85 3.22 -5.72
N VAL A 21 -17.19 1.95 -5.43
CA VAL A 21 -17.27 1.44 -4.06
C VAL A 21 -15.93 1.57 -3.34
N LEU A 22 -14.83 1.25 -4.01
CA LEU A 22 -13.50 1.23 -3.41
C LEU A 22 -12.92 2.63 -3.15
N VAL A 23 -13.28 3.63 -3.97
CA VAL A 23 -12.85 5.03 -3.85
C VAL A 23 -13.69 5.81 -2.85
N LEU A 24 -14.94 5.41 -2.62
CA LEU A 24 -15.82 6.06 -1.64
C LEU A 24 -15.14 6.10 -0.25
N PRO A 25 -15.32 7.18 0.55
CA PRO A 25 -14.84 7.23 1.93
C PRO A 25 -15.63 6.25 2.82
N LEU A 26 -15.36 4.96 2.67
CA LEU A 26 -15.99 3.90 3.43
C LEU A 26 -15.44 3.85 4.85
N PRO A 27 -16.27 3.49 5.86
CA PRO A 27 -15.80 3.30 7.23
C PRO A 27 -14.80 2.13 7.30
N TYR A 28 -13.90 2.18 8.29
CA TYR A 28 -12.81 1.21 8.46
C TYR A 28 -13.27 -0.25 8.41
N VAL A 29 -14.39 -0.57 9.06
CA VAL A 29 -14.95 -1.93 9.10
C VAL A 29 -15.29 -2.47 7.70
N VAL A 30 -15.73 -1.62 6.78
CA VAL A 30 -16.03 -2.02 5.39
C VAL A 30 -14.74 -2.16 4.60
N ARG A 31 -13.78 -1.25 4.79
CA ARG A 31 -12.47 -1.36 4.13
C ARG A 31 -11.74 -2.64 4.54
N GLN A 32 -11.79 -2.99 5.82
CA GLN A 32 -11.23 -4.24 6.32
C GLN A 32 -11.89 -5.45 5.64
N LYS A 33 -13.22 -5.49 5.58
CA LYS A 33 -13.95 -6.55 4.86
C LYS A 33 -13.59 -6.64 3.38
N ILE A 34 -13.41 -5.50 2.69
CA ILE A 34 -12.99 -5.47 1.28
C ILE A 34 -11.57 -6.04 1.13
N VAL A 35 -10.65 -5.68 2.02
CA VAL A 35 -9.28 -6.20 2.02
C VAL A 35 -9.26 -7.70 2.30
N ASP A 36 -10.02 -8.16 3.30
CA ASP A 36 -10.13 -9.58 3.64
C ASP A 36 -10.73 -10.38 2.49
N LEU A 37 -11.80 -9.87 1.88
CA LEU A 37 -12.40 -10.47 0.68
C LEU A 37 -11.39 -10.52 -0.46
N THR A 38 -10.68 -9.43 -0.73
CA THR A 38 -9.67 -9.38 -1.78
C THR A 38 -8.53 -10.37 -1.52
N PHE A 39 -8.12 -10.53 -0.26
CA PHE A 39 -7.11 -11.50 0.13
C PHE A 39 -7.60 -12.94 -0.07
N VAL A 40 -8.84 -13.26 0.31
CA VAL A 40 -9.45 -14.57 0.08
C VAL A 40 -9.55 -14.87 -1.41
N LEU A 41 -9.99 -13.90 -2.21
CA LEU A 41 -10.08 -14.03 -3.67
C LEU A 41 -8.68 -14.24 -4.28
N GLN A 42 -7.69 -13.43 -3.92
CA GLN A 42 -6.32 -13.56 -4.44
C GLN A 42 -5.60 -14.85 -4.00
N LYS A 43 -5.97 -15.41 -2.85
CA LYS A 43 -5.44 -16.70 -2.37
C LYS A 43 -5.90 -17.87 -3.23
N SER A 44 -7.08 -17.76 -3.86
CA SER A 44 -7.57 -18.78 -4.79
C SER A 44 -6.80 -18.75 -6.10
N GLN A 45 -6.10 -19.84 -6.40
CA GLN A 45 -5.37 -19.98 -7.66
C GLN A 45 -6.29 -19.81 -8.88
N ASN A 46 -7.51 -20.34 -8.81
CA ASN A 46 -8.51 -20.25 -9.88
C ASN A 46 -8.87 -18.80 -10.20
N PHE A 47 -9.00 -17.96 -9.18
CA PHE A 47 -9.31 -16.55 -9.36
C PHE A 47 -8.15 -15.79 -10.01
N ARG A 48 -6.91 -16.07 -9.58
CA ARG A 48 -5.71 -15.47 -10.18
C ARG A 48 -5.58 -15.84 -11.67
N VAL A 49 -5.80 -17.11 -12.00
CA VAL A 49 -5.82 -17.57 -13.39
C VAL A 49 -6.94 -16.89 -14.18
N GLY A 50 -8.13 -16.77 -13.61
CA GLY A 50 -9.27 -16.07 -14.22
C GLY A 50 -8.98 -14.59 -14.54
N ILE A 51 -8.36 -13.85 -13.63
CA ILE A 51 -7.96 -12.45 -13.86
C ILE A 51 -6.93 -12.37 -14.99
N VAL A 52 -5.86 -13.18 -14.94
CA VAL A 52 -4.81 -13.15 -15.96
C VAL A 52 -5.37 -13.52 -17.33
N PHE A 53 -6.22 -14.54 -17.39
CA PHE A 53 -6.91 -14.95 -18.60
C PHE A 53 -7.81 -13.82 -19.15
N SER A 54 -8.57 -13.14 -18.29
CA SER A 54 -9.41 -11.99 -18.67
C SER A 54 -8.57 -10.82 -19.22
N ILE A 55 -7.43 -10.52 -18.61
CA ILE A 55 -6.49 -9.49 -19.09
C ILE A 55 -5.98 -9.86 -20.48
N ILE A 56 -5.51 -11.09 -20.69
CA ILE A 56 -5.00 -11.56 -21.99
C ILE A 56 -6.08 -11.46 -23.07
N LEU A 57 -7.31 -11.92 -22.78
CA LEU A 57 -8.43 -11.81 -23.72
C LEU A 57 -8.74 -10.36 -24.08
N MET A 58 -8.78 -9.46 -23.09
CA MET A 58 -9.08 -8.05 -23.35
C MET A 58 -7.95 -7.36 -24.11
N SER A 59 -6.68 -7.71 -23.84
CA SER A 59 -5.54 -7.23 -24.62
C SER A 59 -5.58 -7.73 -26.06
N LEU A 60 -5.96 -8.99 -26.30
CA LEU A 60 -6.13 -9.52 -27.66
C LEU A 60 -7.25 -8.78 -28.41
N GLN A 61 -8.37 -8.49 -27.74
CA GLN A 61 -9.47 -7.71 -28.31
C GLN A 61 -9.04 -6.27 -28.64
N LEU A 62 -8.24 -5.65 -27.78
CA LEU A 62 -7.66 -4.33 -28.03
C LEU A 62 -6.79 -4.37 -29.29
N LEU A 63 -5.92 -5.37 -29.41
CA LEU A 63 -5.05 -5.55 -30.59
C LEU A 63 -5.84 -5.82 -31.87
N ASP A 64 -6.89 -6.65 -31.83
CA ASP A 64 -7.79 -6.89 -32.98
C ASP A 64 -8.47 -5.57 -33.42
N CYS A 65 -8.92 -4.75 -32.47
CA CYS A 65 -9.51 -3.45 -32.79
C CYS A 65 -8.50 -2.48 -33.43
N ILE A 66 -7.24 -2.46 -32.95
CA ILE A 66 -6.16 -1.66 -33.55
C ILE A 66 -5.88 -2.12 -34.98
N GLN A 67 -5.75 -3.43 -35.21
CA GLN A 67 -5.51 -3.99 -36.54
C GLN A 67 -6.65 -3.65 -37.52
N ARG A 68 -7.91 -3.76 -37.07
CA ARG A 68 -9.08 -3.38 -37.87
C ARG A 68 -9.07 -1.89 -38.20
N LEU A 69 -8.75 -1.03 -37.23
CA LEU A 69 -8.72 0.41 -37.44
C LEU A 69 -7.61 0.81 -38.44
N ASN A 70 -6.44 0.19 -38.35
CA ASN A 70 -5.35 0.40 -39.32
C ASN A 70 -5.76 0.00 -40.74
N LYS A 71 -6.44 -1.15 -40.91
CA LYS A 71 -6.97 -1.57 -42.21
C LYS A 71 -7.92 -0.54 -42.82
N TYR A 72 -8.74 0.14 -42.01
CA TYR A 72 -9.62 1.20 -42.49
C TYR A 72 -8.86 2.50 -42.80
N ALA A 73 -7.76 2.80 -42.10
CA ALA A 73 -6.90 3.95 -42.41
C ALA A 73 -6.17 3.78 -43.76
N ASP A 74 -5.62 2.59 -44.03
CA ASP A 74 -4.96 2.29 -45.32
C ASP A 74 -5.95 2.37 -46.50
N ALA A 75 -7.22 2.00 -46.26
CA ALA A 75 -8.27 2.09 -47.26
C ALA A 75 -8.64 3.55 -47.62
N GLU A 76 -8.49 4.51 -46.71
CA GLU A 76 -8.74 5.94 -46.98
C GLU A 76 -7.67 6.57 -47.89
N THR A 77 -6.46 5.99 -47.92
CA THR A 77 -5.34 6.48 -48.76
C THR A 77 -5.34 5.94 -50.19
N ASN A 78 -6.18 4.95 -50.50
CA ASN A 78 -6.25 4.37 -51.83
C ASN A 78 -7.26 5.14 -52.73
N PRO A 79 -6.80 5.88 -53.75
CA PRO A 79 -7.66 6.69 -54.61
C PRO A 79 -8.56 5.89 -55.57
N HIS A 80 -8.58 4.56 -55.48
CA HIS A 80 -9.39 3.67 -56.33
C HIS A 80 -10.81 3.39 -55.82
N PHE A 81 -11.21 3.95 -54.68
CA PHE A 81 -12.59 3.89 -54.17
C PHE A 81 -13.20 5.30 -54.06
N PRO A 82 -13.75 5.86 -55.15
CA PRO A 82 -14.46 7.14 -55.12
C PRO A 82 -15.88 6.88 -54.63
N GLY A 83 -16.07 6.84 -53.31
CA GLY A 83 -17.39 6.69 -52.71
C GLY A 83 -17.31 6.53 -51.20
N ILE A 84 -18.09 7.34 -50.47
CA ILE A 84 -18.32 7.12 -49.04
C ILE A 84 -19.17 5.85 -48.92
N ASP A 85 -18.53 4.69 -48.82
CA ASP A 85 -19.22 3.45 -48.46
C ASP A 85 -19.68 3.60 -47.01
N TYR A 86 -20.95 3.99 -46.80
CA TYR A 86 -21.55 4.16 -45.48
C TYR A 86 -21.33 2.94 -44.58
N ASP A 87 -21.28 1.74 -45.16
CA ASP A 87 -20.99 0.48 -44.46
C ASP A 87 -19.55 0.40 -43.93
N ARG A 88 -18.56 0.88 -44.69
CA ARG A 88 -17.16 0.95 -44.24
C ARG A 88 -17.01 1.98 -43.14
N LEU A 89 -17.64 3.14 -43.31
CA LEU A 89 -17.62 4.20 -42.31
C LEU A 89 -18.28 3.73 -41.00
N ALA A 90 -19.44 3.06 -41.08
CA ALA A 90 -20.09 2.44 -39.93
C ALA A 90 -19.17 1.40 -39.26
N SER A 91 -18.52 0.54 -40.04
CA SER A 91 -17.58 -0.48 -39.53
C SER A 91 -16.37 0.13 -38.83
N LYS A 92 -15.83 1.25 -39.36
CA LYS A 92 -14.79 2.05 -38.70
C LYS A 92 -15.27 2.57 -37.35
N PHE A 93 -16.45 3.21 -37.28
CA PHE A 93 -17.05 3.69 -36.02
C PHE A 93 -17.27 2.56 -35.01
N TYR A 94 -17.73 1.39 -35.45
CA TYR A 94 -17.89 0.22 -34.58
C TYR A 94 -16.54 -0.24 -34.01
N SER A 95 -15.50 -0.34 -34.83
CA SER A 95 -14.16 -0.74 -34.37
C SER A 95 -13.56 0.27 -33.39
N GLN A 96 -13.75 1.57 -33.65
CA GLN A 96 -13.29 2.65 -32.79
C GLN A 96 -13.99 2.64 -31.42
N ARG A 97 -15.32 2.47 -31.39
CA ARG A 97 -16.07 2.33 -30.14
C ARG A 97 -15.62 1.13 -29.32
N ASN A 98 -15.41 -0.02 -29.99
CA ASN A 98 -14.99 -1.25 -29.32
C ASN A 98 -13.54 -1.14 -28.79
N LEU A 99 -12.67 -0.41 -29.49
CA LEU A 99 -11.33 -0.06 -29.04
C LEU A 99 -11.36 0.73 -27.73
N TYR A 100 -12.18 1.79 -27.66
CA TYR A 100 -12.31 2.59 -26.44
C TYR A 100 -12.86 1.77 -25.27
N LEU A 101 -13.87 0.93 -25.54
CA LEU A 101 -14.47 0.10 -24.50
C LEU A 101 -13.47 -0.93 -23.93
N SER A 102 -12.73 -1.62 -24.80
CA SER A 102 -11.70 -2.58 -24.38
C SER A 102 -10.52 -1.91 -23.66
N GLY A 103 -10.07 -0.76 -24.15
CA GLY A 103 -9.05 0.05 -23.50
C GLY A 103 -9.46 0.54 -22.12
N ALA A 104 -10.72 0.99 -21.97
CA ALA A 104 -11.26 1.42 -20.68
C ALA A 104 -11.30 0.26 -19.65
N VAL A 105 -11.65 -0.96 -20.07
CA VAL A 105 -11.66 -2.13 -19.18
C VAL A 105 -10.25 -2.50 -18.70
N LEU A 106 -9.26 -2.47 -19.59
CA LEU A 106 -7.86 -2.72 -19.21
C LEU A 106 -7.35 -1.65 -18.24
N TYR A 107 -7.66 -0.38 -18.51
CA TYR A 107 -7.31 0.73 -17.63
C TYR A 107 -7.93 0.57 -16.24
N LEU A 108 -9.24 0.28 -16.18
CA LEU A 108 -9.95 0.09 -14.92
C LEU A 108 -9.41 -1.11 -14.14
N GLN A 109 -8.98 -2.19 -14.81
CA GLN A 109 -8.37 -3.33 -14.14
C GLN A 109 -7.09 -2.94 -13.37
N VAL A 110 -6.23 -2.13 -13.99
CA VAL A 110 -5.01 -1.60 -13.35
C VAL A 110 -5.35 -0.61 -12.24
N ALA A 111 -6.34 0.26 -12.46
CA ALA A 111 -6.80 1.23 -11.47
C ALA A 111 -7.32 0.51 -10.21
N ILE A 112 -8.17 -0.51 -10.36
CA ILE A 112 -8.68 -1.32 -9.24
C ILE A 112 -7.52 -1.94 -8.46
N GLY A 113 -6.54 -2.55 -9.13
CA GLY A 113 -5.36 -3.13 -8.47
C GLY A 113 -4.55 -2.11 -7.65
N THR A 114 -4.40 -0.90 -8.18
CA THR A 114 -3.74 0.21 -7.49
C THR A 114 -4.51 0.65 -6.25
N VAL A 115 -5.82 0.88 -6.40
CA VAL A 115 -6.67 1.34 -5.29
C VAL A 115 -6.76 0.26 -4.20
N VAL A 116 -6.87 -1.03 -4.55
CA VAL A 116 -6.84 -2.14 -3.58
C VAL A 116 -5.55 -2.10 -2.75
N THR A 117 -4.42 -1.86 -3.40
CA THR A 117 -3.12 -1.76 -2.72
C THR A 117 -3.07 -0.57 -1.75
N ILE A 118 -3.63 0.57 -2.16
CA ILE A 118 -3.75 1.76 -1.30
C ILE A 118 -4.64 1.46 -0.08
N VAL A 119 -5.82 0.87 -0.31
CA VAL A 119 -6.76 0.51 0.78
C VAL A 119 -6.11 -0.48 1.74
N ARG A 120 -5.38 -1.49 1.24
CA ARG A 120 -4.62 -2.44 2.08
C ARG A 120 -3.58 -1.75 2.95
N LYS A 121 -2.79 -0.83 2.37
CA LYS A 121 -1.81 -0.03 3.12
C LYS A 121 -2.48 0.85 4.18
N MET A 122 -3.63 1.43 3.86
CA MET A 122 -4.38 2.27 4.78
C MET A 122 -4.96 1.48 5.95
N VAL A 123 -5.58 0.32 5.69
CA VAL A 123 -6.09 -0.57 6.74
C VAL A 123 -4.96 -1.05 7.65
N LEU A 124 -3.80 -1.41 7.09
CA LEU A 124 -2.63 -1.79 7.89
C LEU A 124 -2.14 -0.66 8.80
N LYS A 125 -2.03 0.57 8.27
CA LYS A 125 -1.62 1.75 9.05
C LYS A 125 -2.61 2.07 10.16
N GLU A 126 -3.91 1.99 9.89
CA GLU A 126 -4.94 2.24 10.89
C GLU A 126 -4.94 1.17 11.99
N LYS A 127 -4.73 -0.10 11.62
CA LYS A 127 -4.54 -1.19 12.60
C LYS A 127 -3.35 -0.92 13.52
N LEU A 128 -2.19 -0.57 12.97
CA LEU A 128 -0.99 -0.23 13.77
C LEU A 128 -1.23 0.99 14.66
N TYR A 129 -1.93 2.01 14.16
CA TYR A 129 -2.26 3.20 14.96
C TYR A 129 -3.21 2.89 16.11
N ARG A 130 -4.22 2.02 15.89
CA ARG A 130 -5.13 1.53 16.93
C ARG A 130 -4.38 0.66 17.94
N GLU A 131 -3.50 -0.23 17.51
CA GLU A 131 -2.67 -1.05 18.41
C GLU A 131 -1.72 -0.18 19.25
N ALA A 132 -1.17 0.90 18.70
CA ALA A 132 -0.34 1.85 19.44
C ALA A 132 -1.14 2.72 20.44
N ASN A 133 -2.40 3.08 20.12
CA ASN A 133 -3.25 3.91 21.00
C ASN A 133 -4.06 3.10 22.03
N ILE A 134 -4.46 1.87 21.72
CA ILE A 134 -5.23 0.97 22.62
C ILE A 134 -4.29 0.18 23.54
N LYS A 135 -2.98 0.20 23.27
CA LYS A 135 -1.95 -0.13 24.26
C LYS A 135 -1.35 1.15 24.88
N PRO A 136 -2.10 2.01 25.60
CA PRO A 136 -1.45 2.78 26.63
C PRO A 136 -1.04 1.74 27.66
N ALA A 137 0.26 1.38 27.69
CA ALA A 137 0.90 0.51 28.66
C ALA A 137 -0.06 -0.48 29.33
N THR A 138 -0.12 -1.73 28.84
CA THR A 138 -0.72 -2.82 29.63
C THR A 138 -0.30 -2.62 31.09
N ASP A 139 -1.21 -2.74 32.05
CA ASP A 139 -0.95 -2.41 33.46
C ASP A 139 0.38 -3.03 33.95
N ASP A 140 0.77 -4.18 33.40
CA ASP A 140 2.08 -4.80 33.54
C ASP A 140 3.28 -3.98 33.00
N GLU A 141 3.20 -3.40 31.80
CA GLU A 141 4.25 -2.51 31.26
C GLU A 141 4.32 -1.17 32.00
N ALA A 142 3.19 -0.60 32.43
CA ALA A 142 3.19 0.62 33.24
C ALA A 142 3.84 0.38 34.60
N THR A 143 3.48 -0.72 35.25
CA THR A 143 4.06 -1.12 36.55
C THR A 143 5.51 -1.57 36.39
N GLU A 144 5.91 -2.21 35.29
CA GLU A 144 7.31 -2.50 34.99
C GLU A 144 8.11 -1.22 34.79
N ILE A 145 7.61 -0.26 34.00
CA ILE A 145 8.27 1.03 33.80
C ILE A 145 8.43 1.78 35.12
N GLU A 146 7.43 1.75 36.01
CA GLU A 146 7.49 2.37 37.33
C GLU A 146 8.50 1.66 38.26
N LYS A 147 8.49 0.33 38.30
CA LYS A 147 9.48 -0.47 39.04
C LYS A 147 10.91 -0.23 38.53
N LEU A 148 11.10 -0.16 37.22
CA LEU A 148 12.37 0.14 36.58
C LEU A 148 12.85 1.55 36.91
N LYS A 149 11.96 2.55 36.91
CA LYS A 149 12.28 3.92 37.33
C LYS A 149 12.69 3.98 38.81
N HIS A 150 11.95 3.33 39.70
CA HIS A 150 12.28 3.28 41.12
C HIS A 150 13.61 2.56 41.37
N LEU A 151 13.89 1.49 40.62
CA LEU A 151 15.16 0.76 40.71
C LEU A 151 16.35 1.60 40.22
N ILE A 152 16.17 2.40 39.17
CA ILE A 152 17.19 3.35 38.70
C ILE A 152 17.45 4.43 39.77
N GLU A 153 16.41 4.96 40.41
CA GLU A 153 16.55 5.96 41.48
C GLU A 153 17.31 5.40 42.69
N LEU A 154 16.95 4.20 43.15
CA LEU A 154 17.67 3.50 44.21
C LEU A 154 19.14 3.25 43.84
N LYS A 155 19.41 2.78 42.62
CA LYS A 155 20.79 2.58 42.15
C LYS A 155 21.58 3.89 42.08
N GLN A 156 20.93 4.99 41.74
CA GLN A 156 21.57 6.31 41.73
C GLN A 156 21.93 6.77 43.14
N GLN A 157 21.03 6.56 44.12
CA GLN A 157 21.29 6.84 45.54
C GLN A 157 22.43 5.97 46.10
N ASP A 158 22.46 4.68 45.74
CA ASP A 158 23.55 3.76 46.10
C ASP A 158 24.88 4.25 45.52
N ILE A 159 24.92 4.64 44.24
CA ILE A 159 26.13 5.16 43.58
C ILE A 159 26.62 6.43 44.28
N ASP A 160 25.73 7.35 44.64
CA ASP A 160 26.09 8.58 45.32
C ASP A 160 26.60 8.32 46.75
N THR A 161 26.03 7.32 47.43
CA THR A 161 26.49 6.86 48.74
C THR A 161 27.88 6.20 48.64
N PHE A 162 28.07 5.32 47.66
CA PHE A 162 29.37 4.69 47.36
C PHE A 162 30.43 5.75 47.02
N LYS A 163 30.10 6.76 46.21
CA LYS A 163 31.02 7.88 45.92
C LYS A 163 31.41 8.63 47.20
N LYS A 164 30.48 8.90 48.11
CA LYS A 164 30.79 9.53 49.40
C LYS A 164 31.70 8.65 50.27
N GLN A 165 31.46 7.34 50.32
CA GLN A 165 32.29 6.39 51.06
C GLN A 165 33.71 6.30 50.48
N VAL A 166 33.85 6.22 49.15
CA VAL A 166 35.15 6.22 48.46
C VAL A 166 35.89 7.54 48.70
N GLN A 167 35.20 8.69 48.64
CA GLN A 167 35.82 9.98 48.97
C GLN A 167 36.25 10.06 50.45
N GLY A 168 35.46 9.50 51.37
CA GLY A 168 35.83 9.40 52.79
C GLY A 168 37.07 8.54 53.01
N LEU A 169 37.12 7.37 52.36
CA LEU A 169 38.28 6.47 52.37
C LEU A 169 39.53 7.12 51.75
N GLN A 170 39.38 7.83 50.62
CA GLN A 170 40.48 8.55 49.99
C GLN A 170 41.03 9.66 50.89
N LYS A 171 40.17 10.40 51.59
CA LYS A 171 40.60 11.41 52.58
C LYS A 171 41.36 10.77 53.74
N ALA A 172 40.88 9.65 54.28
CA ALA A 172 41.57 8.92 55.33
C ALA A 172 42.92 8.38 54.86
N TYR A 173 42.99 7.81 53.65
CA TYR A 173 44.24 7.34 53.05
C TYR A 173 45.24 8.48 52.82
N ASN A 174 44.77 9.62 52.32
CA ASN A 174 45.60 10.81 52.14
C ASN A 174 46.10 11.36 53.49
N SER A 175 45.32 11.29 54.57
CA SER A 175 45.78 11.72 55.90
C SER A 175 46.81 10.78 56.55
N LEU A 176 46.80 9.49 56.16
CA LEU A 176 47.80 8.49 56.61
C LEU A 176 49.10 8.57 55.81
N THR A 177 49.05 9.16 54.61
CA THR A 177 50.23 9.43 53.81
C THR A 177 50.76 10.80 54.25
N PRO A 178 51.92 10.92 54.92
CA PRO A 178 52.46 12.22 55.25
C PRO A 178 52.65 12.99 53.95
N GLU A 179 51.92 14.10 53.78
CA GLU A 179 52.21 15.04 52.72
C GLU A 179 53.65 15.50 52.92
N GLU A 180 54.57 14.99 52.11
CA GLU A 180 55.85 15.65 51.87
C GLU A 180 55.50 17.05 51.36
N LYS A 181 55.46 18.01 52.29
CA LYS A 181 55.50 19.43 52.00
C LYS A 181 56.75 19.66 51.17
N LYS A 182 56.59 19.66 49.85
CA LYS A 182 57.49 20.32 48.92
C LYS A 182 57.36 21.83 49.13
N ASN A 183 57.90 22.33 50.25
CA ASN A 183 58.47 23.67 50.27
C ASN A 183 59.80 23.60 49.52
N LYS A 184 59.69 23.75 48.20
CA LYS A 184 60.79 24.16 47.33
C LYS A 184 60.49 25.61 46.95
N ASN A 185 61.41 26.49 47.31
CA ASN A 185 61.61 27.86 46.84
C ASN A 185 61.15 28.96 47.81
N GLU A 186 62.18 29.61 48.37
CA GLU A 186 62.27 30.98 48.90
C GLU A 186 61.60 31.31 50.25
#